data_AF-A0A1D3D908-F1
#
_entry.id   AF-A0A1D3D908-F1
#
_cell.length_a   1.000
_cell.length_b   1.000
_cell.length_c   1.000
_cell.angle_alpha   90.00
_cell.angle_beta   90.00
_cell.angle_gamma   90.00
#
_symmetry.space_group_name_H-M   'P 1'
#
loop_
_entity.id
_entity.type
_entity.pdbx_description
1 polymer ?
#
loop_
_entity_poly.entity_id
_entity_poly.type
_entity_poly.pdbx_seq_one_letter_code
_entity_poly.pdbx_strand_id
1 'polypeptide(L)'
;MDCFRRQLVIKRKVVERTLKDLVCYRAEVLEHQQVLHQMEAAGREPSDIRQRRNVLTETLLMVPDAEERLSAACNALGAHLTENRSCCLKALALLLQQLQEASEQEASEPSAKDAAVSPAIDSAAAVDKQRKSLHEADTHTPEAAMTPQAERDEWLVEELLAARKALLSVKQEAPNVPVPLHFFESLENAAECKEEDGGWGGGVHCGEQEYDPDEI
;
A
#
# COMPACT_ATOMS: atom_id res chain seq x y z
N MET A 1 4.10 9.42 19.42
CA MET A 1 3.94 8.63 18.17
C MET A 1 2.59 8.86 17.51
N ASP A 2 1.54 9.26 18.23
CA ASP A 2 0.19 9.40 17.66
C ASP A 2 0.03 10.57 16.67
N CYS A 3 0.81 11.65 16.83
CA CYS A 3 0.83 12.76 15.89
C CYS A 3 1.28 12.33 14.49
N PHE A 4 2.34 11.51 14.40
CA PHE A 4 2.85 10.97 13.14
C PHE A 4 1.81 10.09 12.45
N ARG A 5 1.21 9.14 13.19
CA ARG A 5 0.18 8.22 12.70
C ARG A 5 -1.04 8.96 12.15
N ARG A 6 -1.54 9.92 12.92
CA ARG A 6 -2.67 10.76 12.50
C ARG A 6 -2.34 11.53 11.22
N GLN A 7 -1.15 12.14 11.14
CA GLN A 7 -0.74 12.91 9.98
C GLN A 7 -0.53 12.03 8.75
N LEU A 8 -0.02 10.80 8.91
CA LEU A 8 0.13 9.83 7.83
C LEU A 8 -1.23 9.52 7.17
N VAL A 9 -2.24 9.19 7.99
CA VAL A 9 -3.61 8.91 7.51
C VAL A 9 -4.20 10.12 6.80
N ILE A 10 -4.06 11.30 7.39
CA ILE A 10 -4.59 12.53 6.80
C ILE A 10 -3.94 12.77 5.43
N LYS A 11 -2.61 12.76 5.35
CA LYS A 11 -1.87 13.04 4.12
C LYS A 11 -2.16 12.00 3.03
N ARG A 12 -2.21 10.71 3.37
CA ARG A 12 -2.64 9.66 2.44
C ARG A 12 -4.05 9.91 1.91
N LYS A 13 -5.02 10.17 2.79
CA LYS A 13 -6.41 10.44 2.37
C LYS A 13 -6.55 11.70 1.53
N VAL A 14 -5.70 12.70 1.75
CA VAL A 14 -5.64 13.89 0.88
C VAL A 14 -5.21 13.47 -0.53
N VAL A 15 -4.15 12.66 -0.69
CA VAL A 15 -3.72 12.12 -1.99
C VAL A 15 -4.84 11.33 -2.68
N GLU A 16 -5.53 10.45 -1.95
CA GLU A 16 -6.62 9.64 -2.52
C GLU A 16 -7.79 10.50 -3.02
N ARG A 17 -8.13 11.57 -2.29
CA ARG A 17 -9.23 12.48 -2.68
C ARG A 17 -8.84 13.34 -3.87
N THR A 18 -7.65 13.94 -3.86
CA THR A 18 -7.18 14.77 -4.98
C THR A 18 -6.99 13.94 -6.25
N LEU A 19 -6.59 12.66 -6.12
CA LEU A 19 -6.56 11.73 -7.26
C LEU A 19 -7.97 11.50 -7.83
N LYS A 20 -8.98 11.27 -6.98
CA LYS A 20 -10.37 11.10 -7.42
C LYS A 20 -10.90 12.36 -8.11
N ASP A 21 -10.57 13.54 -7.58
CA ASP A 21 -10.95 14.82 -8.21
C ASP A 21 -10.36 14.91 -9.62
N LEU A 22 -9.06 14.61 -9.80
CA LEU A 22 -8.40 14.60 -11.10
C LEU A 22 -9.05 13.62 -12.09
N VAL A 23 -9.34 12.40 -11.64
CA VAL A 23 -10.03 11.39 -12.46
C VAL A 23 -11.43 11.87 -12.87
N CYS A 24 -12.17 12.51 -11.95
CA CYS A 24 -13.49 13.07 -12.23
C CYS A 24 -13.42 14.16 -13.31
N TYR A 25 -12.52 15.15 -13.17
CA TYR A 25 -12.38 16.22 -14.16
C TYR A 25 -11.96 15.69 -15.53
N ARG A 26 -11.08 14.68 -15.58
CA ARG A 26 -10.69 14.05 -16.86
C ARG A 26 -11.87 13.30 -17.50
N ALA A 27 -12.69 12.62 -16.71
CA ALA A 27 -13.90 11.97 -17.22
C ALA A 27 -14.92 12.99 -17.77
N GLU A 28 -15.13 14.11 -17.07
CA GLU A 28 -16.00 15.20 -17.52
C GLU A 28 -15.52 15.83 -18.84
N VAL A 29 -14.21 16.02 -19.00
CA VAL A 29 -13.62 16.49 -20.27
C VAL A 29 -13.98 15.53 -21.41
N LEU A 30 -13.83 14.23 -21.21
CA LEU A 30 -14.17 13.22 -22.22
C LEU A 30 -15.67 13.24 -22.56
N GLU A 31 -16.54 13.34 -21.56
CA GLU A 31 -17.98 13.44 -21.76
C GLU A 31 -18.34 14.71 -22.57
N HIS A 32 -17.77 15.86 -22.21
CA HIS A 32 -18.00 17.11 -22.93
C HIS A 32 -17.50 17.06 -24.37
N GLN A 33 -16.34 16.44 -24.62
CA GLN A 33 -15.84 16.19 -25.97
C GLN A 33 -16.77 15.31 -26.79
N GLN A 34 -17.26 14.21 -26.21
CA GLN A 34 -18.20 13.31 -26.89
C GLN A 34 -19.52 14.01 -27.24
N VAL A 35 -20.09 14.76 -26.30
CA VAL A 35 -21.33 15.52 -26.55
C VAL A 35 -21.11 16.57 -27.63
N LEU A 36 -19.98 17.29 -27.60
CA LEU A 36 -19.66 18.28 -28.62
C LEU A 36 -19.54 17.64 -30.01
N HIS A 37 -18.85 16.51 -30.12
CA HIS A 37 -18.74 15.76 -31.37
C HIS A 37 -20.11 15.27 -31.89
N GLN A 38 -20.99 14.80 -30.99
CA GLN A 38 -22.36 14.42 -31.35
C GLN A 38 -23.18 15.61 -31.85
N MET A 39 -23.02 16.79 -31.23
CA MET A 39 -23.70 18.02 -31.66
C MET A 39 -23.23 18.48 -33.03
N GLU A 40 -21.93 18.41 -33.31
CA GLU A 40 -21.34 18.72 -34.61
C GLU A 40 -21.83 17.74 -35.69
N ALA A 41 -21.84 16.44 -35.40
CA ALA A 41 -22.32 15.40 -36.32
C ALA A 41 -23.83 15.51 -36.60
N ALA A 42 -24.63 15.91 -35.62
CA ALA A 42 -26.06 16.17 -35.77
C ALA A 42 -26.38 17.48 -36.50
N GLY A 43 -25.37 18.31 -36.84
CA GLY A 43 -25.56 19.59 -37.51
C GLY A 43 -26.34 20.60 -36.67
N ARG A 44 -26.13 20.63 -35.35
CA ARG A 44 -26.74 21.60 -34.43
C ARG A 44 -26.38 23.05 -34.82
N GLU A 45 -27.12 24.00 -34.26
CA GLU A 45 -26.85 25.42 -34.49
C GLU A 45 -25.41 25.81 -34.10
N PRO A 46 -24.71 26.65 -34.88
CA PRO A 46 -23.38 27.14 -34.53
C PRO A 46 -23.28 27.85 -33.17
N SER A 47 -24.36 28.49 -32.70
CA SER A 47 -24.38 29.14 -31.38
C SER A 47 -24.28 28.11 -30.25
N ASP A 48 -25.07 27.04 -30.32
CA ASP A 48 -25.06 25.96 -29.34
C ASP A 48 -23.71 25.24 -29.27
N ILE A 49 -23.10 24.99 -30.43
CA ILE A 49 -21.77 24.35 -30.51
C ILE A 49 -20.71 25.26 -29.85
N ARG A 50 -20.76 26.58 -30.09
CA ARG A 50 -19.86 27.54 -29.42
C ARG A 50 -20.05 27.53 -27.90
N GLN A 51 -21.29 27.55 -27.43
CA GLN A 51 -21.58 27.48 -26.00
C GLN A 51 -21.01 26.20 -25.39
N ARG A 52 -21.20 25.05 -26.05
CA ARG A 52 -20.66 23.77 -25.56
C ARG A 52 -19.13 23.74 -25.58
N ARG A 53 -18.49 24.35 -26.57
CA ARG A 53 -17.02 24.50 -26.62
C ARG A 53 -16.49 25.35 -25.48
N ASN A 54 -17.21 26.41 -25.08
CA ASN A 54 -16.84 27.23 -23.93
C ASN A 54 -16.89 26.41 -22.64
N VAL A 55 -17.95 25.64 -22.42
CA VAL A 55 -18.04 24.71 -21.29
C VAL A 55 -16.87 23.72 -21.27
N LEU A 56 -16.55 23.10 -22.41
CA LEU A 56 -15.39 22.20 -22.50
C LEU A 56 -14.08 22.92 -22.15
N THR A 57 -13.92 24.17 -22.58
CA THR A 57 -12.72 24.97 -22.30
C THR A 57 -12.61 25.26 -20.81
N GLU A 58 -13.71 25.66 -20.17
CA GLU A 58 -13.76 25.89 -18.71
C GLU A 58 -13.38 24.63 -17.92
N THR A 59 -13.91 23.45 -18.29
CA THR A 59 -13.54 22.19 -17.64
C THR A 59 -12.08 21.83 -17.86
N LEU A 60 -11.53 22.07 -19.06
CA LEU A 60 -10.12 21.81 -19.35
C LEU A 60 -9.17 22.66 -18.48
N LEU A 61 -9.58 23.87 -18.10
CA LEU A 61 -8.79 24.73 -17.22
C LEU A 61 -8.69 24.18 -15.78
N MET A 62 -9.57 23.27 -15.37
CA MET A 62 -9.58 22.68 -14.02
C MET A 62 -8.57 21.54 -13.85
N VAL A 63 -8.25 20.83 -14.95
CA VAL A 63 -7.33 19.67 -14.92
C VAL A 63 -5.94 20.03 -14.42
N PRO A 64 -5.24 21.07 -14.93
CA PRO A 64 -3.90 21.41 -14.45
C PRO A 64 -3.88 21.80 -12.96
N ASP A 65 -4.88 22.54 -12.46
CA ASP A 65 -4.98 22.85 -11.03
C ASP A 65 -5.15 21.58 -10.18
N ALA A 66 -5.93 20.61 -10.64
CA ALA A 66 -6.06 19.32 -9.95
C ALA A 66 -4.75 18.51 -9.96
N GLU A 67 -3.98 18.54 -11.05
CA GLU A 67 -2.66 17.92 -11.15
C GLU A 67 -1.65 18.58 -10.20
N GLU A 68 -1.63 19.91 -10.11
CA GLU A 68 -0.79 20.65 -9.17
C GLU A 68 -1.13 20.34 -7.72
N ARG A 69 -2.42 20.30 -7.37
CA ARG A 69 -2.89 19.90 -6.03
C ARG A 69 -2.52 18.46 -5.69
N LEU A 70 -2.58 17.55 -6.66
CA LEU A 70 -2.16 16.17 -6.48
C LEU A 70 -0.65 16.05 -6.28
N SER A 71 0.14 16.78 -7.07
CA SER A 71 1.60 16.87 -6.93
C SER A 71 2.00 17.37 -5.53
N ALA A 72 1.39 18.47 -5.08
CA ALA A 72 1.63 19.03 -3.76
C ALA A 72 1.27 18.04 -2.63
N ALA A 73 0.14 17.32 -2.77
CA ALA A 73 -0.26 16.30 -1.80
C ALA A 73 0.73 15.12 -1.75
N CYS A 74 1.20 14.65 -2.91
CA CYS A 74 2.19 13.58 -3.00
C CYS A 74 3.51 14.00 -2.33
N ASN A 75 4.00 15.21 -2.62
CA ASN A 75 5.20 15.76 -2.00
C ASN A 75 5.05 15.91 -0.48
N ALA A 76 3.90 16.38 -0.01
CA ALA A 76 3.63 16.54 1.42
C ALA A 76 3.54 15.18 2.17
N LEU A 77 3.09 14.11 1.50
CA LEU A 77 3.12 12.76 2.03
C LEU A 77 4.54 12.19 2.03
N GLY A 78 5.28 12.34 0.92
CA GLY A 78 6.66 11.89 0.81
C GLY A 78 7.58 12.55 1.84
N ALA A 79 7.50 13.87 2.01
CA ALA A 79 8.25 14.60 3.03
C ALA A 79 7.96 14.06 4.43
N HIS A 80 6.69 13.83 4.75
CA HIS A 80 6.28 13.29 6.06
C HIS A 80 6.83 11.88 6.30
N LEU A 81 6.90 11.04 5.26
CA LEU A 81 7.51 9.71 5.34
C LEU A 81 9.04 9.78 5.55
N THR A 82 9.71 10.66 4.80
CA THR A 82 11.16 10.85 4.89
C THR A 82 11.61 11.43 6.22
N GLU A 83 10.91 12.45 6.73
CA GLU A 83 11.19 13.05 8.06
C GLU A 83 11.05 12.02 9.19
N ASN A 84 10.14 11.05 9.03
CA ASN A 84 9.85 10.03 10.03
C ASN A 84 10.43 8.65 9.67
N ARG A 85 11.42 8.61 8.78
CA ARG A 85 12.01 7.37 8.23
C ARG A 85 12.45 6.38 9.31
N SER A 86 13.04 6.87 10.40
CA SER A 86 13.50 6.02 11.51
C SER A 86 12.36 5.31 12.24
N CYS A 87 11.18 5.92 12.31
CA CYS A 87 9.98 5.29 12.88
C CYS A 87 9.42 4.22 11.94
N CYS A 88 9.35 4.52 10.63
CA CYS A 88 8.86 3.59 9.62
C CYS A 88 9.72 2.32 9.54
N LEU A 89 11.05 2.48 9.54
CA LEU A 89 12.01 1.37 9.48
C LEU A 89 11.91 0.45 10.71
N LYS A 90 11.77 1.04 11.91
CA LYS A 90 11.65 0.27 13.16
C LYS A 90 10.37 -0.57 13.17
N ALA A 91 9.24 0.00 12.76
CA ALA A 91 7.97 -0.71 12.72
C ALA A 91 7.99 -1.88 11.72
N LEU A 92 8.56 -1.66 10.53
CA LEU A 92 8.74 -2.72 9.53
C LEU A 92 9.66 -3.85 10.05
N ALA A 93 10.78 -3.49 10.68
CA ALA A 93 11.72 -4.48 11.22
C ALA A 93 11.11 -5.33 12.35
N LEU A 94 10.33 -4.70 13.25
CA LEU A 94 9.64 -5.42 14.34
C LEU A 94 8.58 -6.39 13.81
N LEU A 95 7.83 -6.00 12.78
CA LEU A 95 6.83 -6.90 12.17
C LEU A 95 7.50 -8.12 11.52
N LEU A 96 8.60 -7.91 10.78
CA LEU A 96 9.34 -9.01 10.16
C LEU A 96 9.88 -9.99 11.21
N GLN A 97 10.41 -9.47 12.33
CA GLN A 97 10.87 -10.29 13.44
C GLN A 97 9.73 -11.09 14.08
N GLN A 98 8.56 -10.47 14.31
CA GLN A 98 7.39 -11.17 14.86
C GLN A 98 6.88 -12.29 13.95
N LEU A 99 6.90 -12.09 12.64
CA LEU A 99 6.51 -13.12 11.67
C LEU A 99 7.49 -14.30 11.66
N GLN A 100 8.80 -14.04 11.78
CA GLN A 100 9.82 -15.09 11.90
C GLN A 100 9.61 -15.92 13.17
N GLU A 101 9.45 -15.25 14.32
CA GLU A 101 9.20 -15.90 15.62
C GLU A 101 7.89 -16.73 15.60
N ALA A 102 6.82 -16.25 14.94
CA ALA A 102 5.57 -16.99 14.79
C ALA A 102 5.76 -18.27 13.95
N SER A 103 6.52 -18.20 12.86
CA SER A 103 6.82 -19.38 12.02
C SER A 103 7.69 -20.43 12.73
N GLU A 104 8.58 -20.01 13.64
CA GLU A 104 9.41 -20.92 14.43
C GLU A 104 8.60 -21.61 15.55
N GLN A 105 7.61 -20.91 16.11
CA GLN A 105 6.71 -21.46 17.12
C GLN A 105 5.81 -22.56 16.55
N GLU A 106 5.27 -22.39 15.34
CA GLU A 106 4.50 -23.44 14.65
C GLU A 106 5.34 -24.67 14.27
N ALA A 107 6.64 -24.51 14.03
CA ALA A 107 7.55 -25.62 13.75
C ALA A 107 7.95 -26.43 15.01
N SER A 108 7.62 -25.92 16.21
CA SER A 108 8.06 -26.49 17.49
C SER A 108 6.97 -27.25 18.26
N GLU A 109 5.74 -27.36 17.74
CA GLU A 109 4.71 -28.23 18.36
C GLU A 109 5.01 -29.72 18.09
N PRO A 110 5.36 -30.53 19.10
CA PRO A 110 5.50 -31.96 18.91
C PRO A 110 4.12 -32.60 18.72
N SER A 111 3.87 -33.09 17.51
CA SER A 111 2.82 -34.07 17.22
C SER A 111 2.94 -35.26 18.17
N ALA A 112 2.10 -35.28 19.20
CA ALA A 112 1.93 -36.40 20.12
C ALA A 112 0.50 -36.94 20.02
N LYS A 113 0.14 -37.50 18.87
CA LYS A 113 -1.02 -38.39 18.72
C LYS A 113 -0.74 -39.50 17.69
N ASP A 114 0.13 -40.43 18.06
CA ASP A 114 0.12 -41.78 17.51
C ASP A 114 0.33 -42.78 18.65
N ALA A 115 -0.78 -43.19 19.27
CA ALA A 115 -0.83 -44.41 20.07
C ALA A 115 -2.01 -45.24 19.57
N ALA A 116 -1.72 -46.05 18.57
CA ALA A 116 -2.57 -47.13 18.13
C ALA A 116 -2.73 -48.17 19.24
N VAL A 117 -3.98 -48.46 19.63
CA VAL A 117 -4.39 -49.81 20.08
C VAL A 117 -5.82 -50.07 19.60
N SER A 118 -5.94 -51.01 18.66
CA SER A 118 -7.11 -51.88 18.43
C SER A 118 -6.69 -53.29 18.90
N PRO A 119 -7.58 -54.24 19.29
CA PRO A 119 -8.69 -54.69 18.43
C PRO A 119 -9.98 -55.27 19.09
N ALA A 120 -11.05 -55.33 18.27
CA ALA A 120 -12.16 -56.31 18.15
C ALA A 120 -13.02 -56.63 19.41
N ILE A 121 -14.31 -57.01 19.44
CA ILE A 121 -15.38 -57.60 18.59
C ILE A 121 -16.68 -57.37 19.44
N ASP A 122 -17.91 -57.10 18.98
CA ASP A 122 -18.88 -58.04 18.40
C ASP A 122 -20.25 -57.35 18.15
N SER A 123 -20.90 -57.77 17.06
CA SER A 123 -22.35 -57.97 16.81
C SER A 123 -23.45 -56.93 17.12
N ALA A 124 -24.23 -56.69 16.05
CA ALA A 124 -25.70 -56.80 15.96
C ALA A 124 -26.63 -55.67 16.47
N ALA A 125 -27.20 -54.99 15.47
CA ALA A 125 -28.63 -54.79 15.23
C ALA A 125 -29.44 -53.72 16.02
N ALA A 126 -30.31 -53.08 15.23
CA ALA A 126 -31.55 -52.35 15.55
C ALA A 126 -31.49 -50.84 15.87
N VAL A 127 -31.93 -50.06 14.87
CA VAL A 127 -33.02 -49.06 14.93
C VAL A 127 -33.34 -48.44 16.30
N ASP A 128 -33.22 -47.11 16.46
CA ASP A 128 -34.36 -46.16 16.52
C ASP A 128 -33.91 -44.76 17.00
N LYS A 129 -34.73 -43.79 16.61
CA LYS A 129 -34.88 -42.39 17.01
C LYS A 129 -34.32 -41.93 18.38
N GLN A 130 -33.64 -40.78 18.29
CA GLN A 130 -34.03 -39.49 18.91
C GLN A 130 -33.36 -39.04 20.22
N ARG A 131 -33.07 -37.72 20.22
CA ARG A 131 -32.78 -36.79 21.34
C ARG A 131 -31.38 -36.87 21.95
N LYS A 132 -30.56 -35.82 21.78
CA LYS A 132 -30.57 -34.55 22.55
C LYS A 132 -29.88 -34.71 23.90
N SER A 133 -28.58 -34.36 23.95
CA SER A 133 -27.99 -33.61 25.06
C SER A 133 -26.48 -33.42 24.88
N LEU A 134 -26.05 -32.16 25.01
CA LEU A 134 -24.82 -31.70 25.65
C LEU A 134 -23.47 -32.27 25.17
N HIS A 135 -22.77 -31.46 24.38
CA HIS A 135 -21.49 -30.89 24.81
C HIS A 135 -21.25 -29.59 24.03
N GLU A 136 -21.41 -28.45 24.70
CA GLU A 136 -20.69 -27.23 24.35
C GLU A 136 -19.21 -27.55 24.58
N ALA A 137 -18.48 -27.80 23.50
CA ALA A 137 -17.03 -27.74 23.52
C ALA A 137 -16.68 -26.32 23.09
N ASP A 138 -16.42 -25.48 24.09
CA ASP A 138 -15.68 -24.23 23.92
C ASP A 138 -14.36 -24.56 23.23
N THR A 139 -14.29 -24.35 21.91
CA THR A 139 -13.02 -24.16 21.23
C THR A 139 -12.53 -22.77 21.59
N HIS A 140 -11.96 -22.66 22.77
CA HIS A 140 -11.09 -21.55 23.13
C HIS A 140 -9.82 -21.73 22.27
N THR A 141 -9.85 -21.11 21.08
CA THR A 141 -8.63 -20.79 20.34
C THR A 141 -7.74 -20.00 21.31
N PRO A 142 -6.46 -20.36 21.51
CA PRO A 142 -5.56 -19.51 22.26
C PRO A 142 -5.31 -18.28 21.40
N GLU A 143 -6.09 -17.24 21.66
CA GLU A 143 -5.80 -15.88 21.19
C GLU A 143 -4.48 -15.50 21.86
N ALA A 144 -3.38 -15.74 21.16
CA ALA A 144 -2.05 -15.33 21.56
C ALA A 144 -2.14 -13.84 21.90
N ALA A 145 -1.99 -13.51 23.18
CA ALA A 145 -2.13 -12.16 23.69
C ALA A 145 -1.07 -11.26 23.05
N MET A 146 -1.39 -10.69 21.89
CA MET A 146 -0.53 -9.74 21.20
C MET A 146 -0.32 -8.55 22.11
N THR A 147 0.94 -8.18 22.30
CA THR A 147 1.26 -7.01 23.12
C THR A 147 0.68 -5.75 22.45
N PRO A 148 0.22 -4.73 23.22
CA PRO A 148 -0.30 -3.47 22.64
C PRO A 148 0.71 -2.71 21.76
N GLN A 149 1.98 -3.10 21.81
CA GLN A 149 3.04 -2.56 20.94
C GLN A 149 2.99 -3.23 19.54
N ALA A 150 2.75 -4.54 19.48
CA ALA A 150 2.66 -5.30 18.23
C ALA A 150 1.48 -4.84 17.36
N GLU A 151 0.28 -4.73 17.94
CA GLU A 151 -0.93 -4.22 17.26
C GLU A 151 -0.70 -2.81 16.71
N ARG A 152 0.05 -1.99 17.45
CA ARG A 152 0.42 -0.64 17.01
C ARG A 152 1.34 -0.67 15.81
N ASP A 153 2.30 -1.57 15.74
CA ASP A 153 3.27 -1.61 14.65
C ASP A 153 2.68 -2.25 13.39
N GLU A 154 1.83 -3.26 13.55
CA GLU A 154 1.02 -3.85 12.48
C GLU A 154 0.16 -2.81 11.75
N TRP A 155 -0.61 -2.01 12.50
CA TRP A 155 -1.40 -0.92 11.92
C TRP A 155 -0.54 0.05 11.10
N LEU A 156 0.67 0.35 11.57
CA LEU A 156 1.56 1.28 10.87
C LEU A 156 2.06 0.67 9.56
N VAL A 157 2.36 -0.63 9.53
CA VAL A 157 2.74 -1.32 8.30
C VAL A 157 1.59 -1.33 7.30
N GLU A 158 0.36 -1.66 7.73
CA GLU A 158 -0.82 -1.57 6.87
C GLU A 158 -1.00 -0.18 6.28
N GLU A 159 -0.85 0.86 7.10
CA GLU A 159 -1.00 2.24 6.67
C GLU A 159 0.13 2.68 5.70
N LEU A 160 1.36 2.18 5.88
CA LEU A 160 2.47 2.39 4.94
C LEU A 160 2.22 1.67 3.60
N LEU A 161 1.68 0.45 3.63
CA LEU A 161 1.28 -0.28 2.42
C LEU A 161 0.15 0.44 1.69
N ALA A 162 -0.83 0.98 2.43
CA ALA A 162 -1.90 1.80 1.87
C ALA A 162 -1.34 3.08 1.22
N ALA A 163 -0.37 3.73 1.86
CA ALA A 163 0.33 4.89 1.29
C ALA A 163 1.08 4.54 0.00
N ARG A 164 1.82 3.43 -0.03
CA ARG A 164 2.48 2.93 -1.24
C ARG A 164 1.48 2.68 -2.37
N LYS A 165 0.38 1.99 -2.07
CA LYS A 165 -0.68 1.68 -3.04
C LYS A 165 -1.29 2.96 -3.62
N ALA A 166 -1.59 3.95 -2.77
CA ALA A 166 -2.13 5.23 -3.23
C ALA A 166 -1.16 5.94 -4.20
N LEU A 167 0.13 5.97 -3.89
CA LEU A 167 1.16 6.57 -4.75
C LEU A 167 1.33 5.80 -6.08
N LEU A 168 1.21 4.47 -6.07
CA LEU A 168 1.22 3.66 -7.30
C LEU A 168 -0.01 3.94 -8.17
N SER A 169 -1.20 4.09 -7.56
CA SER A 169 -2.39 4.51 -8.30
C SER A 169 -2.22 5.89 -8.93
N VAL A 170 -1.58 6.84 -8.24
CA VAL A 170 -1.24 8.15 -8.83
C VAL A 170 -0.32 7.98 -10.04
N LYS A 171 0.72 7.14 -9.95
CA LYS A 171 1.64 6.90 -11.08
C LYS A 171 0.94 6.28 -12.29
N GLN A 172 -0.06 5.43 -12.08
CA GLN A 172 -0.85 4.81 -13.14
C GLN A 172 -1.79 5.82 -13.82
N GLU A 173 -2.51 6.61 -13.03
CA GLU A 173 -3.52 7.55 -13.53
C GLU A 173 -2.89 8.85 -14.06
N ALA A 174 -1.83 9.34 -13.43
CA ALA A 174 -1.20 10.63 -13.72
C ALA A 174 0.33 10.48 -13.84
N PRO A 175 0.84 9.90 -14.94
CA PRO A 175 2.27 9.62 -15.11
C PRO A 175 3.14 10.88 -15.15
N ASN A 176 2.56 12.04 -15.45
CA ASN A 176 3.25 13.34 -15.47
C ASN A 176 3.45 13.95 -14.08
N VAL A 177 2.70 13.47 -13.07
CA VAL A 177 2.81 14.00 -11.71
C VAL A 177 3.98 13.32 -11.01
N PRO A 178 4.94 14.09 -10.43
CA PRO A 178 6.06 13.50 -9.71
C PRO A 178 5.56 12.83 -8.43
N VAL A 179 5.90 11.55 -8.27
CA VAL A 179 5.50 10.74 -7.10
C VAL A 179 6.76 10.32 -6.34
N PRO A 180 6.85 10.55 -5.01
CA PRO A 180 8.01 10.21 -4.20
C PRO A 180 8.07 8.71 -3.87
N LEU A 181 8.21 7.85 -4.89
CA LEU A 181 8.32 6.39 -4.72
C LEU A 181 9.71 5.93 -4.22
N HIS A 182 10.74 6.77 -4.39
CA HIS A 182 12.11 6.49 -3.95
C HIS A 182 12.22 6.13 -2.46
N PHE A 183 11.28 6.62 -1.63
CA PHE A 183 11.21 6.24 -0.22
C PHE A 183 11.01 4.73 -0.06
N PHE A 184 10.08 4.14 -0.83
CA PHE A 184 9.76 2.71 -0.75
C PHE A 184 10.81 1.84 -1.44
N GLU A 185 11.37 2.29 -2.57
CA GLU A 185 12.50 1.60 -3.22
C GLU A 185 13.73 1.53 -2.30
N SER A 186 13.99 2.60 -1.54
CA SER A 186 15.05 2.62 -0.53
C SER A 186 14.79 1.70 0.67
N LEU A 187 13.53 1.32 0.93
CA LEU A 187 13.18 0.36 1.99
C LEU A 187 13.45 -1.08 1.54
N GLU A 188 13.14 -1.39 0.28
CA GLU A 188 13.37 -2.71 -0.32
C GLU A 188 14.88 -3.00 -0.39
N ASN A 189 15.67 -2.05 -0.91
CA ASN A 189 17.13 -2.20 -0.98
C ASN A 189 17.79 -2.33 0.42
N ALA A 190 17.23 -1.70 1.46
CA ALA A 190 17.74 -1.80 2.82
C ALA A 190 17.44 -3.16 3.49
N ALA A 191 16.43 -3.89 3.01
CA ALA A 191 16.16 -5.26 3.43
C ALA A 191 17.12 -6.26 2.78
N GLU A 192 17.46 -6.05 1.51
CA GLU A 192 18.38 -6.91 0.74
C GLU A 192 19.85 -6.79 1.20
N CYS A 193 20.31 -5.62 1.66
CA CYS A 193 21.68 -5.44 2.16
C CYS A 193 22.01 -6.24 3.45
N LYS A 194 21.09 -7.02 4.02
CA LYS A 194 21.39 -7.94 5.14
C LYS A 194 21.81 -9.35 4.68
N GLU A 195 21.75 -9.68 3.38
CA GLU A 195 22.15 -11.00 2.89
C GLU A 195 23.59 -11.06 2.33
N GLU A 196 24.29 -9.93 2.21
CA GLU A 196 25.67 -9.88 1.69
C GLU A 196 26.76 -9.66 2.75
N ASP A 197 26.57 -10.15 3.99
CA ASP A 197 27.70 -10.35 4.92
C ASP A 197 28.38 -11.70 4.63
N GLY A 198 28.98 -11.79 3.44
CA GLY A 198 29.61 -13.01 2.94
C GLY A 198 30.61 -12.78 1.82
N GLY A 199 31.39 -11.69 1.86
CA GLY A 199 32.36 -11.44 0.79
C GLY A 199 33.37 -10.33 1.10
N TRP A 200 34.44 -10.69 1.80
CA TRP A 200 35.66 -9.89 1.85
C TRP A 200 36.20 -9.61 0.44
N GLY A 201 36.52 -8.35 0.15
CA GLY A 201 37.68 -8.01 -0.68
C GLY A 201 37.39 -7.24 -1.96
N GLY A 202 37.79 -5.96 -2.00
CA GLY A 202 37.92 -5.20 -3.24
C GLY A 202 38.17 -3.73 -2.97
N GLY A 203 39.45 -3.36 -2.84
CA GLY A 203 39.90 -2.03 -2.42
C GLY A 203 39.36 -0.87 -3.25
N VAL A 204 38.97 0.18 -2.54
CA VAL A 204 38.68 1.50 -3.11
C VAL A 204 40.01 2.10 -3.57
N HIS A 205 40.23 2.16 -4.88
CA HIS A 205 41.24 3.01 -5.47
C HIS A 205 40.63 4.41 -5.60
N CYS A 206 40.98 5.30 -4.66
CA CYS A 206 40.68 6.72 -4.78
C CYS A 206 41.52 7.28 -5.93
N GLY A 207 40.89 7.52 -7.08
CA GLY A 207 41.47 8.35 -8.13
C GLY A 207 41.40 9.81 -7.72
N GLU A 208 42.54 10.37 -7.30
CA GLU A 208 42.75 11.82 -7.28
C GLU A 208 42.61 12.34 -8.72
N GLN A 209 41.53 13.08 -8.97
CA GLN A 209 41.40 13.87 -10.18
C GLN A 209 42.10 15.20 -9.94
N GLU A 210 43.31 15.29 -10.46
CA GLU A 210 44.13 16.51 -10.51
C GLU A 210 43.43 17.55 -11.40
N TYR A 211 43.18 18.73 -10.84
CA TYR A 211 42.54 19.86 -11.52
C TYR A 211 43.63 20.74 -12.13
N ASP A 212 43.74 20.75 -13.47
CA ASP A 212 44.62 21.66 -14.23
C ASP A 212 43.89 23.00 -14.50
N PRO A 213 44.38 24.14 -13.98
CA PRO A 213 43.68 25.43 -14.09
C PRO A 213 44.01 26.28 -15.33
N ASP A 214 44.71 25.78 -16.35
CA ASP A 214 45.21 26.60 -17.48
C ASP A 214 44.59 26.28 -18.86
N GLU A 215 43.26 26.18 -18.95
CA GLU A 215 42.55 26.29 -20.24
C GLU A 215 41.58 27.48 -20.23
N ILE A 216 42.07 28.62 -20.75
CA ILE A 216 41.29 29.78 -21.24
C ILE A 216 41.64 29.96 -22.72
#